data_AF-A0A7V2JQ64-F1
#
_entry.id   AF-A0A7V2JQ64-F1
#
_cell.length_a   1.000
_cell.length_b   1.000
_cell.length_c   1.000
_cell.angle_alpha   90.00
_cell.angle_beta   90.00
_cell.angle_gamma   90.00
#
_symmetry.space_group_name_H-M   'P 1'
#
loop_
_entity.id
_entity.type
_entity.pdbx_description
1 polymer ?
#
loop_
_entity_poly.entity_id
_entity_poly.type
_entity_poly.pdbx_seq_one_letter_code
_entity_poly.pdbx_strand_id
1 'polypeptide(L)' 'FVGLDVSGDYLTEINVTSPTCIRELDKQFDLNISAQLMDVIAEKCQK' A
#
# COMPACT_ATOMS: atom_id res chain seq x y z
N PHE A 1 -4.10 4.88 2.07
CA PHE A 1 -3.04 3.87 1.94
C PHE A 1 -2.93 3.18 3.29
N VAL A 2 -2.98 1.84 3.33
CA VAL A 2 -2.97 1.05 4.58
C VAL A 2 -2.17 -0.23 4.35
N GLY A 3 -1.52 -0.74 5.40
CA GLY A 3 -0.88 -2.06 5.42
C GLY A 3 -1.72 -3.04 6.21
N LEU A 4 -1.81 -4.28 5.75
CA LEU A 4 -2.56 -5.35 6.40
C LEU A 4 -1.61 -6.49 6.74
N ASP A 5 -1.59 -6.88 8.01
CA ASP A 5 -0.76 -7.98 8.48
C ASP A 5 -1.65 -9.21 8.64
N VAL A 6 -1.35 -10.26 7.87
CA VAL A 6 -2.15 -11.48 7.81
C VAL A 6 -1.26 -12.68 8.14
N SER A 7 -1.72 -13.54 9.05
CA SER A 7 -1.06 -14.80 9.41
C SER A 7 -2.02 -15.97 9.24
N GLY A 8 -1.74 -16.84 8.27
CA GLY A 8 -2.70 -17.84 7.80
C GLY A 8 -3.95 -17.16 7.23
N ASP A 9 -5.11 -17.49 7.79
CA ASP A 9 -6.41 -16.94 7.38
C ASP A 9 -6.91 -15.79 8.30
N TYR A 10 -6.06 -15.29 9.20
CA TYR A 10 -6.44 -14.27 10.18
C TYR A 10 -5.74 -12.94 9.93
N LEU A 11 -6.52 -11.85 9.91
CA LEU A 11 -6.02 -10.48 9.96
C LEU A 11 -5.62 -10.14 11.40
N THR A 12 -4.36 -9.79 11.61
CA THR A 12 -3.82 -9.53 12.95
C THR A 12 -3.65 -8.04 13.23
N GLU A 13 -3.34 -7.22 12.22
CA GLU A 13 -3.12 -5.77 12.39
C GLU A 13 -3.50 -4.97 11.14
N ILE A 14 -3.93 -3.72 11.36
CA ILE A 14 -4.18 -2.74 10.31
C ILE A 14 -3.31 -1.51 10.57
N ASN A 15 -2.29 -1.31 9.73
CA ASN A 15 -1.35 -0.18 9.80
C ASN A 15 -1.85 1.00 8.96
N VAL A 16 -2.40 2.03 9.63
CA VAL A 16 -2.99 3.21 8.97
C VAL A 16 -2.08 4.45 8.97
N THR A 17 -1.09 4.51 9.86
CA THR A 17 -0.29 5.73 10.06
C THR A 17 0.90 5.79 9.11
N SER A 18 1.71 4.72 9.08
CA SER A 18 2.92 4.66 8.24
C SER A 18 3.20 3.23 7.77
N PRO A 19 2.31 2.63 6.96
CA PRO A 19 2.56 1.32 6.36
C PRO A 19 3.79 1.35 5.44
N THR A 20 4.63 0.31 5.51
CA THR A 20 5.94 0.22 4.85
C THR A 20 5.98 -0.92 3.81
N CYS A 21 7.16 -1.44 3.46
CA CYS A 21 7.38 -2.59 2.56
C CYS A 21 7.08 -2.39 1.06
N ILE A 22 6.78 -1.17 0.61
CA ILE A 22 6.50 -0.89 -0.81
C ILE A 22 7.66 -1.28 -1.72
N ARG A 23 8.91 -0.93 -1.35
CA ARG A 23 10.08 -1.14 -2.22
C ARG A 23 10.38 -2.63 -2.42
N GLU A 24 10.18 -3.41 -1.37
CA GLU A 24 10.37 -4.84 -1.36
C GLU A 24 9.35 -5.51 -2.27
N LEU A 25 8.07 -5.11 -2.20
CA LEU A 25 7.00 -5.62 -3.04
C LEU A 25 7.17 -5.22 -4.51
N ASP A 26 7.46 -3.94 -4.79
CA ASP A 26 7.71 -3.45 -6.15
C ASP A 26 8.81 -4.27 -6.83
N LYS A 27 9.91 -4.60 -6.11
CA LYS A 27 11.00 -5.42 -6.64
C LYS A 27 10.63 -6.89 -6.83
N GLN A 28 9.86 -7.48 -5.92
CA GLN A 28 9.53 -8.91 -5.97
C GLN A 28 8.47 -9.24 -7.02
N PHE A 29 7.55 -8.31 -7.27
CA PHE A 29 6.37 -8.53 -8.10
C PHE A 29 6.32 -7.63 -9.35
N ASP A 30 7.38 -6.88 -9.62
CA ASP A 30 7.46 -5.91 -10.73
C ASP A 30 6.28 -4.92 -10.73
N LEU A 31 6.00 -4.37 -9.55
CA LEU A 31 4.91 -3.42 -9.31
C LEU A 31 5.41 -1.98 -9.28
N ASN A 32 4.47 -1.03 -9.33
CA ASN A 32 4.71 0.38 -9.07
C ASN A 32 3.61 0.94 -8.17
N ILE A 33 3.60 0.49 -6.91
CA ILE A 33 2.59 0.86 -5.92
C ILE A 33 2.61 2.38 -5.65
N SER A 34 3.80 2.99 -5.72
CA SER A 34 3.95 4.44 -5.52
C SER A 34 3.21 5.27 -6.56
N ALA A 35 3.26 4.88 -7.84
CA ALA A 35 2.51 5.54 -8.91
C ALA A 35 1.00 5.40 -8.68
N GLN A 36 0.51 4.19 -8.36
CA GLN A 36 -0.91 3.96 -8.07
C GLN A 36 -1.42 4.85 -6.94
N LEU A 37 -0.63 5.03 -5.88
CA LEU A 37 -0.98 5.92 -4.78
C LEU A 37 -1.07 7.39 -5.23
N MET A 38 -0.10 7.85 -6.03
CA MET A 38 -0.06 9.22 -6.54
C MET A 38 -1.21 9.51 -7.51
N ASP A 39 -1.59 8.55 -8.35
CA ASP A 39 -2.74 8.67 -9.25
C ASP A 39 -4.04 8.92 -8.46
N VAL A 40 -4.26 8.15 -7.40
CA VAL A 40 -5.44 8.31 -6.51
C VAL A 40 -5.40 9.64 -5.75
N ILE A 41 -4.22 10.09 -5.31
CA ILE A 41 -4.07 11.40 -4.67
C ILE A 41 -4.41 12.51 -5.66
N ALA A 42 -3.86 12.45 -6.87
CA ALA A 42 -4.11 13.43 -7.92
C ALA A 42 -5.61 13.52 -8.26
N GLU A 43 -6.28 12.39 -8.43
CA GLU A 43 -7.74 12.34 -8.67
C GLU A 43 -8.52 13.00 -7.52
N LYS A 44 -8.14 12.74 -6.26
CA LYS A 44 -8.81 13.33 -5.10
C LYS A 44 -8.57 14.83 -4.95
N CYS A 45 -7.38 15.31 -5.32
CA CYS A 45 -7.01 16.72 -5.25
C CYS A 45 -7.57 17.58 -6.39
N GLN A 46 -8.08 16.95 -7.47
CA GLN A 46 -8.72 17.65 -8.59
C GLN A 46 -10.22 17.93 -8.38
N LYS A 47 -10.78 17.55 -7.23
CA LYS A 47 -12.15 17.90 -6.79
C LYS A 47 -12.13 19.16 -5.95
#